data_AF-A0A6P1V9J6-F1
#
_entry.id   AF-A0A6P1V9J6-F1
#
_cell.length_a   1.000
_cell.length_b   1.000
_cell.length_c   1.000
_cell.angle_alpha   90.00
_cell.angle_beta   90.00
_cell.angle_gamma   90.00
#
_symmetry.space_group_name_H-M   'P 1'
#
loop_
_entity.id
_entity.type
_entity.pdbx_description
1 polymer ?
#
loop_
_entity_poly.entity_id
_entity_poly.type
_entity_poly.pdbx_seq_one_letter_code
_entity_poly.pdbx_strand_id
1 'polypeptide(L)'
;MEKTIELIIIIMLLAIMAEIYLLVKPRRQAGSGTQLLILVDTSVLMDGRVVDLAKTGFLLGQVIVPRSVLIELQLLADGADHAKRERARFGMDAMKELKDVLGGSFTLLDDATRIPEGVDNRLLQLAKEMNAAILTLDYNLNKVAQVEGIQILNINELAKSLRMSYLPGDELVLELTQKGQDSHQAVGYLHDGTMVVVEQAKKFLGQKKRIEIIRSLQTDAGKMMFAKVCAEPKEAKEAAQQSPAQAAPKQPKQRSTGRRPQTSKAAKPDASRAAAQGHRSARPKTQAQREADLIRMVNEQ
;
A
#
# COMPACT_ATOMS: atom_id res chain seq x y z
N MET A 1 -24.73 15.43 -69.83
CA MET A 1 -25.75 15.02 -68.84
C MET A 1 -25.28 13.83 -68.00
N GLU A 2 -24.63 12.83 -68.58
CA GLU A 2 -24.13 11.67 -67.80
C GLU A 2 -23.11 12.05 -66.71
N LYS A 3 -22.09 12.85 -67.05
CA LYS A 3 -21.08 13.32 -66.08
C LYS A 3 -21.64 14.15 -64.91
N THR A 4 -22.72 14.90 -65.16
CA THR A 4 -23.41 15.68 -64.11
C THR A 4 -24.22 14.78 -63.19
N ILE A 5 -24.78 13.68 -63.72
CA ILE A 5 -25.51 12.68 -62.93
C ILE A 5 -24.52 11.86 -62.08
N GLU A 6 -23.37 11.46 -62.63
CA GLU A 6 -22.32 10.77 -61.88
C GLU A 6 -21.79 11.59 -60.70
N LEU A 7 -21.57 12.89 -60.91
CA LEU A 7 -21.12 13.80 -59.84
C LEU A 7 -22.13 13.88 -58.69
N ILE A 8 -23.43 13.93 -59.01
CA ILE A 8 -24.50 13.98 -58.01
C ILE A 8 -24.54 12.68 -57.20
N ILE A 9 -24.39 11.54 -57.85
CA ILE A 9 -24.39 10.22 -57.19
C ILE A 9 -23.20 10.11 -56.22
N ILE A 10 -22.01 10.58 -56.62
CA ILE A 10 -20.82 10.55 -55.75
C ILE A 10 -21.00 11.43 -54.51
N ILE A 11 -21.55 12.64 -54.68
CA ILE A 11 -21.83 13.55 -53.54
C ILE A 11 -22.85 12.91 -52.59
N MET A 12 -23.90 12.27 -53.13
CA MET A 12 -24.91 11.58 -52.32
C MET A 12 -24.30 10.39 -51.54
N LEU A 13 -23.43 9.60 -52.18
CA LEU A 13 -22.72 8.50 -51.51
C LEU A 13 -21.78 8.99 -50.41
N LEU A 14 -21.07 10.10 -50.65
CA LEU A 14 -20.21 10.70 -49.63
C LEU A 14 -21.00 11.25 -48.44
N ALA A 15 -22.18 11.84 -48.69
CA ALA A 15 -23.08 12.30 -47.63
C ALA A 15 -23.59 11.13 -46.77
N ILE A 16 -24.02 10.03 -47.42
CA ILE A 16 -24.46 8.81 -46.72
C ILE A 16 -23.30 8.19 -45.92
N MET A 17 -22.09 8.13 -46.49
CA MET A 17 -20.91 7.63 -45.79
C MET A 17 -20.53 8.49 -44.59
N ALA A 18 -20.68 9.83 -44.69
CA ALA A 18 -20.46 10.74 -43.58
C ALA A 18 -21.53 10.58 -42.48
N GLU A 19 -22.79 10.37 -42.85
CA GLU A 19 -23.89 10.07 -41.92
C GLU A 19 -23.65 8.74 -41.19
N ILE A 20 -23.29 7.68 -41.91
CA ILE A 20 -22.96 6.38 -41.32
C ILE A 20 -21.72 6.50 -40.43
N TYR A 21 -20.70 7.25 -40.84
CA TYR A 21 -19.51 7.49 -40.02
C TYR A 21 -19.83 8.28 -38.73
N LEU A 22 -20.73 9.26 -38.80
CA LEU A 22 -21.24 9.96 -37.61
C LEU A 22 -22.11 9.07 -36.72
N LEU A 23 -22.83 8.12 -37.29
CA LEU A 23 -23.68 7.15 -36.58
C LEU A 23 -22.87 6.02 -35.94
N VAL A 24 -21.79 5.58 -36.58
CA VAL A 24 -20.90 4.47 -36.15
C VAL A 24 -19.74 4.97 -35.28
N LYS A 25 -19.43 6.28 -35.30
CA LYS A 25 -18.62 6.87 -34.22
C LYS A 25 -19.32 6.50 -32.91
N PRO A 26 -18.63 5.88 -31.94
CA PRO A 26 -19.22 5.60 -30.64
C PRO A 26 -19.49 6.95 -29.99
N ARG A 27 -20.68 7.49 -30.24
CA ARG A 27 -21.32 8.45 -29.36
C ARG A 27 -21.38 7.67 -28.07
N ARG A 28 -20.44 7.95 -27.15
CA ARG A 28 -20.55 7.51 -25.76
C ARG A 28 -21.90 8.07 -25.32
N GLN A 29 -22.92 7.26 -25.48
CA GLN A 29 -24.22 7.48 -24.89
C GLN A 29 -23.91 7.44 -23.41
N ALA A 30 -23.74 8.63 -22.84
CA ALA A 30 -24.05 8.87 -21.45
C ALA A 30 -25.50 8.41 -21.33
N GLY A 31 -25.68 7.15 -20.92
CA GLY A 31 -26.97 6.66 -20.52
C GLY A 31 -27.48 7.63 -19.48
N SER A 32 -28.71 8.07 -19.65
CA SER A 32 -29.50 8.78 -18.65
C SER A 32 -29.78 7.84 -17.47
N GLY A 33 -28.74 7.39 -16.80
CA GLY A 33 -28.73 7.03 -15.39
C GLY A 33 -27.83 8.07 -14.74
N THR A 34 -28.33 8.76 -13.72
CA THR A 34 -27.64 9.83 -13.01
C THR A 34 -26.18 9.46 -12.79
N GLN A 35 -25.26 10.10 -13.51
CA GLN A 35 -23.83 9.80 -13.37
C GLN A 35 -23.45 10.12 -11.92
N LEU A 36 -22.99 9.12 -11.17
CA LEU A 36 -22.62 9.29 -9.77
C LEU A 36 -21.59 10.42 -9.67
N LEU A 37 -21.96 11.49 -8.97
CA LEU A 37 -21.08 12.63 -8.71
C LEU A 37 -20.31 12.34 -7.42
N ILE A 38 -19.00 12.51 -7.46
CA ILE A 38 -18.11 12.22 -6.34
C ILE A 38 -17.34 13.49 -6.00
N LEU A 39 -17.64 14.11 -4.86
CA LEU A 39 -16.91 15.26 -4.34
C LEU A 39 -15.67 14.81 -3.58
N VAL A 40 -14.50 15.31 -3.96
CA VAL A 40 -13.24 14.95 -3.32
C VAL A 40 -12.88 15.94 -2.22
N ASP A 41 -12.57 15.42 -1.04
CA ASP A 41 -12.07 16.17 0.11
C ASP A 41 -10.54 16.36 0.07
N THR A 42 -10.04 17.41 0.74
CA THR A 42 -8.63 17.73 0.97
C THR A 42 -7.88 16.54 1.58
N SER A 43 -8.47 15.87 2.57
CA SER A 43 -7.83 14.75 3.28
C SER A 43 -7.42 13.61 2.34
N VAL A 44 -8.24 13.35 1.32
CA VAL A 44 -8.03 12.29 0.32
C VAL A 44 -6.89 12.63 -0.63
N LEU A 45 -6.81 13.89 -1.05
CA LEU A 45 -5.73 14.36 -1.92
C LEU A 45 -4.38 14.31 -1.19
N MET A 46 -4.34 14.73 0.07
CA MET A 46 -3.10 14.69 0.89
C MET A 46 -2.58 13.27 1.17
N ASP A 47 -3.44 12.25 1.15
CA ASP A 47 -3.05 10.84 1.30
C ASP A 47 -2.58 10.21 -0.02
N GLY A 48 -3.17 10.62 -1.15
CA GLY A 48 -2.73 10.24 -2.50
C GLY A 48 -3.23 8.89 -3.01
N ARG A 49 -3.70 7.97 -2.15
CA ARG A 49 -4.22 6.65 -2.60
C ARG A 49 -5.42 6.74 -3.53
N VAL A 50 -6.09 7.89 -3.59
CA VAL A 50 -7.14 8.15 -4.58
C VAL A 50 -6.65 8.05 -6.02
N VAL A 51 -5.39 8.41 -6.27
CA VAL A 51 -4.78 8.32 -7.61
C VAL A 51 -4.62 6.86 -8.01
N ASP A 52 -4.14 6.01 -7.10
CA ASP A 52 -4.02 4.58 -7.34
C ASP A 52 -5.41 3.94 -7.53
N LEU A 53 -6.39 4.33 -6.71
CA LEU A 53 -7.77 3.91 -6.88
C LEU A 53 -8.33 4.31 -8.26
N ALA A 54 -8.03 5.52 -8.74
CA ALA A 54 -8.42 5.98 -10.07
C ALA A 54 -7.73 5.15 -11.18
N LYS A 55 -6.43 4.85 -11.05
CA LYS A 55 -5.68 4.03 -12.02
C LYS A 55 -6.22 2.60 -12.14
N THR A 56 -6.74 2.03 -11.05
CA THR A 56 -7.37 0.70 -11.07
C THR A 56 -8.74 0.67 -11.76
N GLY A 57 -9.34 1.84 -12.03
CA GLY A 57 -10.67 1.94 -12.63
C GLY A 57 -11.83 1.77 -11.64
N PHE A 58 -11.58 1.68 -10.32
CA PHE A 58 -12.62 1.55 -9.30
C PHE A 58 -13.29 2.88 -8.92
N LEU A 59 -12.71 4.01 -9.31
CA LEU A 59 -13.32 5.33 -9.10
C LEU A 59 -14.33 5.64 -10.22
N LEU A 60 -15.48 4.95 -10.15
CA LEU A 60 -16.55 5.01 -11.14
C LEU A 60 -17.48 6.21 -10.88
N GLY A 61 -17.44 7.22 -11.74
CA GLY A 61 -18.29 8.41 -11.61
C GLY A 61 -17.68 9.67 -12.23
N GLN A 62 -18.36 10.80 -12.07
CA GLN A 62 -17.77 12.11 -12.30
C GLN A 62 -17.09 12.56 -11.00
N VAL A 63 -15.77 12.67 -11.04
CA VAL A 63 -14.97 13.12 -9.90
C VAL A 63 -14.87 14.62 -9.95
N ILE A 64 -15.38 15.26 -8.90
CA ILE A 64 -15.50 16.70 -8.78
C ILE A 64 -14.60 17.15 -7.64
N VAL A 65 -13.64 18.01 -7.94
CA VAL A 65 -12.82 18.69 -6.94
C VAL A 65 -13.31 20.13 -6.84
N PRO A 66 -13.87 20.58 -5.72
CA PRO A 66 -14.20 21.98 -5.50
C PRO A 66 -12.94 22.86 -5.47
N ARG A 67 -13.06 24.11 -5.91
CA ARG A 67 -11.95 25.08 -5.81
C ARG A 67 -11.62 25.41 -4.36
N SER A 68 -12.58 25.35 -3.45
CA SER A 68 -12.38 25.50 -2.01
C SER A 68 -11.36 24.51 -1.42
N VAL A 69 -11.40 23.25 -1.86
CA VAL A 69 -10.42 22.21 -1.50
C VAL A 69 -9.02 22.57 -2.00
N LEU A 70 -8.91 23.09 -3.21
CA LEU A 70 -7.63 23.57 -3.76
C LEU A 70 -7.06 24.75 -2.97
N ILE A 71 -7.93 25.69 -2.56
CA ILE A 71 -7.53 26.85 -1.74
C ILE A 71 -7.03 26.39 -0.36
N GLU A 72 -7.69 25.42 0.25
CA GLU A 72 -7.24 24.85 1.53
C GLU A 72 -5.89 24.14 1.40
N LEU A 73 -5.68 23.35 0.35
CA LEU A 73 -4.37 22.75 0.06
C LEU A 73 -3.28 23.82 -0.08
N GLN A 74 -3.55 24.92 -0.79
CA GLN A 74 -2.61 26.03 -0.92
C GLN A 74 -2.31 26.68 0.43
N LEU A 75 -3.34 26.97 1.24
CA LEU A 75 -3.17 27.54 2.57
C LEU A 75 -2.33 26.63 3.49
N LEU A 76 -2.55 25.32 3.42
CA LEU A 76 -1.77 24.33 4.16
C LEU A 76 -0.33 24.23 3.65
N ALA A 77 -0.11 24.36 2.34
CA ALA A 77 1.22 24.34 1.70
C ALA A 77 2.07 25.57 2.05
N ASP A 78 1.43 26.71 2.35
CA ASP A 78 2.07 27.96 2.78
C ASP A 78 2.13 28.12 4.32
N GLY A 79 1.53 27.19 5.07
CA GLY A 79 1.42 27.25 6.52
C GLY A 79 2.75 27.07 7.28
N ALA A 80 2.77 27.32 8.59
CA ALA A 80 4.01 27.23 9.39
C ALA A 80 4.46 25.78 9.69
N ASP A 81 3.55 24.81 9.67
CA ASP A 81 3.81 23.40 9.99
C ASP A 81 4.45 22.66 8.80
N HIS A 82 5.72 22.28 8.95
CA HIS A 82 6.47 21.59 7.89
C HIS A 82 5.83 20.28 7.44
N ALA A 83 5.30 19.46 8.35
CA ALA A 83 4.75 18.16 7.99
C ALA A 83 3.44 18.32 7.20
N LYS A 84 2.60 19.28 7.60
CA LYS A 84 1.38 19.60 6.87
C LYS A 84 1.67 20.24 5.50
N ARG A 85 2.66 21.15 5.43
CA ARG A 85 3.09 21.76 4.16
C ARG A 85 3.50 20.72 3.12
N GLU A 86 4.37 19.79 3.50
CA GLU A 86 4.87 18.76 2.58
C GLU A 86 3.73 17.84 2.09
N ARG A 87 2.81 17.45 2.97
CA ARG A 87 1.63 16.67 2.56
C ARG A 87 0.68 17.46 1.67
N ALA A 88 0.52 18.75 1.90
CA ALA A 88 -0.34 19.59 1.07
C ALA A 88 0.23 19.79 -0.33
N ARG A 89 1.56 19.98 -0.46
CA ARG A 89 2.28 19.98 -1.75
C ARG A 89 2.10 18.66 -2.48
N PHE A 90 2.29 17.54 -1.76
CA PHE A 90 2.01 16.21 -2.31
C PHE A 90 0.55 16.07 -2.77
N GLY A 91 -0.41 16.62 -2.02
CA GLY A 91 -1.83 16.63 -2.42
C GLY A 91 -2.10 17.44 -3.67
N MET A 92 -1.37 18.54 -3.91
CA MET A 92 -1.45 19.29 -5.17
C MET A 92 -0.90 18.49 -6.35
N ASP A 93 0.20 17.76 -6.16
CA ASP A 93 0.75 16.85 -7.17
C ASP A 93 -0.23 15.71 -7.47
N ALA A 94 -0.84 15.12 -6.42
CA ALA A 94 -1.86 14.08 -6.54
C ALA A 94 -3.10 14.58 -7.29
N MET A 95 -3.52 15.84 -7.11
CA MET A 95 -4.63 16.44 -7.85
C MET A 95 -4.32 16.54 -9.35
N LYS A 96 -3.10 16.92 -9.71
CA LYS A 96 -2.66 16.98 -11.11
C LYS A 96 -2.66 15.58 -11.73
N GLU A 97 -2.10 14.60 -11.04
CA GLU A 97 -2.08 13.22 -11.52
C GLU A 97 -3.49 12.62 -11.62
N LEU A 98 -4.35 12.90 -10.64
CA LEU A 98 -5.75 12.46 -10.64
C LEU A 98 -6.50 13.02 -11.85
N LYS A 99 -6.28 14.30 -12.19
CA LYS A 99 -6.84 14.93 -13.40
C LYS A 99 -6.35 14.23 -14.67
N ASP A 100 -5.05 13.94 -14.76
CA ASP A 100 -4.47 13.29 -15.94
C ASP A 100 -4.99 11.85 -16.12
N VAL A 101 -5.14 11.10 -15.02
CA VAL A 101 -5.66 9.72 -15.03
C VAL A 101 -7.15 9.66 -15.40
N LEU A 102 -7.98 10.54 -14.82
CA LEU A 102 -9.42 10.51 -15.02
C LEU A 102 -9.89 11.22 -16.30
N GLY A 103 -9.10 12.15 -16.83
CA GLY A 103 -9.38 12.88 -18.06
C GLY A 103 -10.78 13.49 -18.07
N GLY A 104 -11.65 13.02 -18.97
CA GLY A 104 -13.01 13.52 -19.13
C GLY A 104 -13.96 13.25 -17.95
N SER A 105 -13.59 12.37 -17.02
CA SER A 105 -14.37 12.11 -15.80
C SER A 105 -14.00 13.04 -14.64
N PHE A 106 -12.96 13.87 -14.80
CA PHE A 106 -12.55 14.86 -13.81
C PHE A 106 -13.19 16.22 -14.07
N THR A 107 -13.63 16.90 -13.02
CA THR A 107 -14.16 18.27 -13.09
C THR A 107 -13.65 19.10 -11.92
N LEU A 108 -13.03 20.24 -12.24
CA LEU A 108 -12.73 21.26 -11.24
C LEU A 108 -13.95 22.17 -11.13
N LEU A 109 -14.67 22.10 -10.01
CA LEU A 109 -15.87 22.91 -9.76
C LEU A 109 -15.46 24.26 -9.20
N ASP A 110 -15.89 25.33 -9.85
CA ASP A 110 -15.68 26.68 -9.34
C ASP A 110 -16.78 27.03 -8.33
N ASP A 111 -16.50 26.80 -7.06
CA ASP A 111 -17.41 27.07 -5.94
C ASP A 111 -17.05 28.37 -5.20
N ALA A 112 -16.30 29.26 -5.87
CA ALA A 112 -15.62 30.49 -5.42
C ALA A 112 -16.42 31.41 -4.49
N THR A 113 -16.64 30.93 -3.28
CA THR A 113 -17.18 31.68 -2.16
C THR A 113 -16.10 31.71 -1.09
N ARG A 114 -15.95 32.84 -0.40
CA ARG A 114 -15.19 32.86 0.85
C ARG A 114 -16.00 32.02 1.82
N ILE A 115 -15.47 30.90 2.30
CA ILE A 115 -16.20 29.96 3.17
C ILE A 115 -15.76 30.19 4.61
N PRO A 116 -16.37 31.16 5.33
CA PRO A 116 -16.05 31.37 6.75
C PRO A 116 -16.36 30.14 7.61
N GLU A 117 -17.24 29.25 7.13
CA GLU A 117 -17.67 28.04 7.81
C GLU A 117 -16.72 26.84 7.61
N GLY A 118 -15.66 26.97 6.81
CA GLY A 118 -14.69 25.90 6.51
C GLY A 118 -15.09 24.97 5.35
N VAL A 119 -14.10 24.28 4.78
CA VAL A 119 -14.26 23.45 3.58
C VAL A 119 -15.23 22.28 3.81
N ASP A 120 -15.20 21.66 5.00
CA ASP A 120 -16.08 20.55 5.38
C ASP A 120 -17.57 20.89 5.22
N ASN A 121 -18.00 22.04 5.74
CA ASN A 121 -19.39 22.49 5.63
C ASN A 121 -19.79 22.77 4.18
N ARG A 122 -18.85 23.30 3.38
CA ARG A 122 -19.09 23.50 1.95
C ARG A 122 -19.23 22.17 1.21
N LEU A 123 -18.43 21.16 1.53
CA LEU A 123 -18.54 19.82 0.95
C LEU A 123 -19.90 19.19 1.25
N LEU A 124 -20.38 19.30 2.49
CA LEU A 124 -21.72 18.83 2.89
C LEU A 124 -22.83 19.54 2.12
N GLN A 125 -22.73 20.87 1.98
CA GLN A 125 -23.70 21.66 1.22
C GLN A 125 -23.71 21.26 -0.27
N LEU A 126 -22.54 21.20 -0.91
CA LEU A 126 -22.41 20.80 -2.31
C LEU A 126 -22.92 19.37 -2.53
N ALA A 127 -22.67 18.47 -1.60
CA ALA A 127 -23.15 17.09 -1.69
C ALA A 127 -24.68 17.00 -1.70
N LYS A 128 -25.36 17.80 -0.88
CA LYS A 128 -26.81 17.91 -0.88
C LYS A 128 -27.35 18.56 -2.15
N GLU A 129 -26.76 19.68 -2.57
CA GLU A 129 -27.19 20.43 -3.77
C GLU A 129 -27.08 19.60 -5.04
N MET A 130 -26.02 18.81 -5.15
CA MET A 130 -25.69 18.03 -6.35
C MET A 130 -26.15 16.56 -6.26
N ASN A 131 -26.69 16.14 -5.12
CA ASN A 131 -26.92 14.72 -4.80
C ASN A 131 -25.67 13.86 -5.05
N ALA A 132 -24.52 14.36 -4.58
CA ALA A 132 -23.21 13.77 -4.78
C ALA A 132 -22.75 12.98 -3.55
N ALA A 133 -21.93 11.96 -3.76
CA ALA A 133 -21.22 11.28 -2.68
C ALA A 133 -19.93 12.04 -2.32
N ILE A 134 -19.53 12.02 -1.06
CA ILE A 134 -18.26 12.63 -0.61
C ILE A 134 -17.20 11.53 -0.48
N LEU A 135 -16.09 11.69 -1.18
CA LEU A 135 -14.88 10.90 -1.03
C LEU A 135 -13.98 11.56 0.01
N THR A 136 -13.85 10.94 1.19
CA THR A 136 -13.10 11.48 2.33
C THR A 136 -12.30 10.41 3.08
N LEU A 137 -11.29 10.83 3.84
CA LEU A 137 -10.60 10.03 4.85
C LEU A 137 -10.92 10.49 6.29
N ASP A 138 -11.63 11.61 6.43
CA ASP A 138 -11.94 12.21 7.73
C ASP A 138 -13.08 11.45 8.44
N TYR A 139 -12.87 11.16 9.72
CA TYR A 139 -13.83 10.44 10.55
C TYR A 139 -15.01 11.32 10.99
N ASN A 140 -14.74 12.59 11.31
CA ASN A 140 -15.74 13.55 11.77
C ASN A 140 -16.68 13.94 10.63
N LEU A 141 -16.13 14.25 9.45
CA LEU A 141 -16.93 14.55 8.26
C LEU A 141 -17.85 13.38 7.91
N ASN A 142 -17.36 12.14 8.02
CA ASN A 142 -18.17 10.93 7.82
C ASN A 142 -19.36 10.87 8.82
N LYS A 143 -19.13 11.15 10.10
CA LYS A 143 -20.21 11.15 11.11
C LYS A 143 -21.28 12.20 10.87
N VAL A 144 -20.88 13.41 10.48
CA VAL A 144 -21.82 14.48 10.17
C VAL A 144 -22.62 14.14 8.90
N ALA A 145 -21.93 13.72 7.83
CA ALA A 145 -22.57 13.34 6.57
C ALA A 145 -23.60 12.21 6.72
N GLN A 146 -23.33 11.21 7.57
CA GLN A 146 -24.28 10.13 7.87
C GLN A 146 -25.58 10.64 8.49
N VAL A 147 -25.51 11.61 9.40
CA VAL A 147 -26.71 12.25 10.01
C VAL A 147 -27.49 13.02 8.96
N GLU A 148 -26.79 13.64 8.00
CA GLU A 148 -27.39 14.42 6.93
C GLU A 148 -27.89 13.58 5.73
N GLY A 149 -27.72 12.25 5.79
CA GLY A 149 -28.15 11.33 4.72
C GLY A 149 -27.28 11.41 3.45
N ILE A 150 -26.06 11.94 3.56
CA ILE A 150 -25.11 12.06 2.44
C ILE A 150 -24.30 10.76 2.32
N GLN A 151 -24.19 10.24 1.10
CA GLN A 151 -23.38 9.06 0.82
C GLN A 151 -21.89 9.38 0.99
N ILE A 152 -21.18 8.56 1.77
CA ILE A 152 -19.73 8.67 1.97
C ILE A 152 -19.01 7.52 1.27
N LEU A 153 -17.96 7.86 0.54
CA LEU A 153 -16.97 6.95 0.02
C LEU A 153 -15.70 7.11 0.86
N ASN A 154 -15.49 6.23 1.84
CA ASN A 154 -14.30 6.31 2.69
C ASN A 154 -13.21 5.34 2.24
N ILE A 155 -12.07 5.86 1.76
CA ILE A 155 -10.97 5.04 1.25
C ILE A 155 -10.37 4.15 2.36
N ASN A 156 -10.37 4.60 3.61
CA ASN A 156 -9.89 3.80 4.73
C ASN A 156 -10.81 2.61 5.01
N GLU A 157 -12.13 2.80 4.93
CA GLU A 157 -13.11 1.72 5.08
C GLU A 157 -13.05 0.73 3.91
N LEU A 158 -12.87 1.24 2.68
CA LEU A 158 -12.63 0.42 1.50
C LEU A 158 -11.38 -0.44 1.69
N ALA A 159 -10.25 0.16 2.08
CA ALA A 159 -9.00 -0.56 2.30
C ALA A 159 -9.11 -1.63 3.39
N LYS A 160 -9.87 -1.38 4.47
CA LYS A 160 -10.16 -2.38 5.52
C LYS A 160 -10.99 -3.54 4.97
N SER A 161 -11.97 -3.26 4.11
CA SER A 161 -12.88 -4.25 3.54
C SER A 161 -12.22 -5.12 2.47
N LEU A 162 -11.20 -4.59 1.78
CA LEU A 162 -10.40 -5.32 0.79
C LEU A 162 -9.32 -6.22 1.41
N ARG A 163 -9.14 -6.22 2.74
CA ARG A 163 -8.20 -7.14 3.38
C ARG A 163 -8.65 -8.58 3.11
N MET A 164 -7.69 -9.44 2.76
CA MET A 164 -7.95 -10.86 2.56
C MET A 164 -8.62 -11.43 3.80
N SER A 165 -9.86 -11.87 3.64
CA SER A 165 -10.52 -12.69 4.64
C SER A 165 -10.00 -14.11 4.47
N TYR A 166 -9.29 -14.61 5.47
CA TYR A 166 -8.89 -16.01 5.47
C TYR A 166 -10.11 -16.88 5.80
N LEU A 167 -10.40 -17.85 4.95
CA LEU A 167 -11.44 -18.87 5.13
C LEU A 167 -10.84 -20.17 5.71
N PRO A 168 -11.69 -21.03 6.32
CA PRO A 168 -11.33 -22.42 6.56
C PRO A 168 -10.79 -23.09 5.28
N GLY A 169 -9.62 -23.71 5.37
CA GLY A 169 -8.89 -24.34 4.27
C GLY A 169 -7.78 -23.47 3.66
N ASP A 170 -7.74 -22.16 3.95
CA ASP A 170 -6.68 -21.30 3.41
C ASP A 170 -5.32 -21.64 4.05
N GLU A 171 -4.30 -21.73 3.21
CA GLU A 171 -2.92 -21.91 3.65
C GLU A 171 -2.15 -20.60 3.66
N LEU A 172 -1.40 -20.33 4.73
CA LEU A 172 -0.48 -19.21 4.79
C LEU A 172 0.78 -19.56 5.57
N VAL A 173 1.82 -18.73 5.45
CA VAL A 173 3.04 -18.86 6.27
C VAL A 173 2.93 -17.92 7.45
N LEU A 174 3.01 -18.46 8.66
CA LEU A 174 2.92 -17.72 9.91
C LEU A 174 4.16 -17.95 10.76
N GLU A 175 4.67 -16.87 11.35
CA GLU A 175 5.71 -16.95 12.39
C GLU A 175 5.08 -17.20 13.76
N LEU A 176 5.51 -18.27 14.43
CA LEU A 176 4.99 -18.65 15.74
C LEU A 176 5.79 -17.96 16.82
N THR A 177 5.26 -16.89 17.39
CA THR A 177 6.00 -16.01 18.31
C THR A 177 5.79 -16.36 19.77
N GLN A 178 4.62 -16.88 20.13
CA GLN A 178 4.24 -17.11 21.54
C GLN A 178 3.71 -18.52 21.79
N LYS A 179 3.75 -18.97 23.05
CA LYS A 179 3.10 -20.21 23.49
C LYS A 179 1.59 -19.99 23.55
N GLY A 180 0.81 -20.95 23.07
CA GLY A 180 -0.64 -20.91 23.21
C GLY A 180 -1.10 -21.24 24.63
N GLN A 181 -2.40 -21.12 24.85
CA GLN A 181 -3.02 -21.42 26.14
C GLN A 181 -2.83 -22.89 26.51
N ASP A 182 -3.04 -23.79 25.55
CA ASP A 182 -2.76 -25.20 25.74
C ASP A 182 -1.29 -25.55 25.50
N SER A 183 -0.80 -26.55 26.22
CA SER A 183 0.61 -26.97 26.21
C SER A 183 1.15 -27.39 24.83
N HIS A 184 0.27 -27.71 23.88
CA HIS A 184 0.60 -28.15 22.52
C HIS A 184 0.41 -27.04 21.47
N GLN A 185 -0.13 -25.88 21.84
CA GLN A 185 -0.42 -24.77 20.93
C GLN A 185 0.74 -23.77 20.85
N ALA A 186 0.81 -23.08 19.72
CA ALA A 186 1.58 -21.87 19.56
C ALA A 186 0.70 -20.77 18.96
N VAL A 187 1.10 -19.51 19.14
CA VAL A 187 0.38 -18.34 18.65
C VAL A 187 1.30 -17.54 17.75
N GLY A 188 0.75 -17.10 16.62
CA GLY A 188 1.34 -16.08 15.77
C GLY A 188 0.32 -14.98 15.46
N TYR A 189 0.81 -13.90 14.89
CA TYR A 189 -0.02 -12.77 14.52
C TYR A 189 0.09 -12.52 13.03
N LEU A 190 -1.05 -12.28 12.39
CA LEU A 190 -1.09 -11.76 11.03
C LEU A 190 -0.63 -10.30 11.01
N HIS A 191 -0.33 -9.81 9.81
CA HIS A 191 0.09 -8.41 9.59
C HIS A 191 -0.96 -7.37 10.05
N ASP A 192 -2.22 -7.77 10.14
CA ASP A 192 -3.33 -6.94 10.60
C ASP A 192 -3.57 -7.02 12.12
N GLY A 193 -2.77 -7.80 12.85
CA GLY A 193 -2.90 -8.02 14.29
C GLY A 193 -3.83 -9.17 14.69
N THR A 194 -4.47 -9.85 13.72
CA THR A 194 -5.33 -11.02 14.00
C THR A 194 -4.50 -12.13 14.65
N MET A 195 -4.95 -12.59 15.82
CA MET A 195 -4.29 -13.66 16.56
C MET A 195 -4.64 -15.01 15.94
N VAL A 196 -3.62 -15.79 15.58
CA VAL A 196 -3.77 -17.13 15.02
C VAL A 196 -3.18 -18.15 15.97
N VAL A 197 -4.05 -19.00 16.52
CA VAL A 197 -3.71 -20.11 17.40
C VAL A 197 -3.49 -21.35 16.54
N VAL A 198 -2.28 -21.92 16.59
CA VAL A 198 -1.89 -23.07 15.78
C VAL A 198 -1.75 -24.31 16.67
N GLU A 199 -2.54 -25.34 16.37
CA GLU A 199 -2.51 -26.61 17.08
C GLU A 199 -1.24 -27.43 16.78
N GLN A 200 -0.76 -28.16 17.79
CA GLN A 200 0.43 -29.02 17.73
C GLN A 200 1.72 -28.31 17.26
N ALA A 201 1.75 -26.98 17.38
CA ALA A 201 2.79 -26.13 16.81
C ALA A 201 3.83 -25.64 17.84
N LYS A 202 3.70 -26.01 19.12
CA LYS A 202 4.64 -25.61 20.19
C LYS A 202 6.11 -25.88 19.84
N LYS A 203 6.39 -26.99 19.16
CA LYS A 203 7.74 -27.40 18.74
C LYS A 203 8.37 -26.48 17.68
N PHE A 204 7.57 -25.63 17.04
CA PHE A 204 7.98 -24.72 15.97
C PHE A 204 7.99 -23.26 16.43
N LEU A 205 8.00 -23.00 17.74
CA LEU A 205 8.16 -21.66 18.31
C LEU A 205 9.43 -20.98 17.78
N GLY A 206 9.29 -19.71 17.39
CA GLY A 206 10.32 -18.91 16.74
C GLY A 206 10.55 -19.22 15.26
N GLN A 207 9.74 -20.09 14.64
CA GLN A 207 9.89 -20.46 13.24
C GLN A 207 8.69 -20.01 12.40
N LYS A 208 8.94 -19.77 11.11
CA LYS A 208 7.90 -19.58 10.10
C LYS A 208 7.47 -20.93 9.57
N LYS A 209 6.18 -21.27 9.74
CA LYS A 209 5.60 -22.52 9.25
C LYS A 209 4.37 -22.25 8.38
N ARG A 210 4.18 -23.12 7.40
CA ARG A 210 2.95 -23.15 6.62
C ARG A 210 1.84 -23.74 7.48
N ILE A 211 0.73 -23.04 7.58
CA ILE A 211 -0.42 -23.41 8.38
C ILE A 211 -1.68 -23.37 7.50
N GLU A 212 -2.63 -24.23 7.82
CA GLU A 212 -3.96 -24.27 7.21
C GLU A 212 -4.97 -23.77 8.25
N ILE A 213 -5.75 -22.77 7.88
CA ILE A 213 -6.81 -22.23 8.72
C ILE A 213 -7.92 -23.26 8.86
N ILE A 214 -8.33 -23.57 10.09
CA ILE A 214 -9.42 -24.51 10.39
C ILE A 214 -10.73 -23.74 10.59
N ARG A 215 -10.69 -22.67 11.39
CA ARG A 215 -11.88 -21.87 11.73
C ARG A 215 -11.48 -20.48 12.22
N SER A 216 -12.40 -19.54 12.13
CA SER A 216 -12.26 -18.23 12.78
C SER A 216 -13.33 -18.06 13.85
N LEU A 217 -12.99 -17.34 14.92
CA LEU A 217 -13.86 -17.01 16.03
C LEU A 217 -13.80 -15.50 16.26
N GLN A 218 -14.95 -14.86 16.37
CA GLN A 218 -15.04 -13.47 16.82
C GLN A 218 -15.14 -13.46 18.35
N THR A 219 -14.27 -12.71 19.02
CA THR A 219 -14.32 -12.47 20.47
C THR A 219 -14.44 -10.98 20.76
N ASP A 220 -14.69 -10.61 22.02
CA ASP A 220 -14.78 -9.20 22.45
C ASP A 220 -13.47 -8.43 22.21
N ALA A 221 -12.33 -9.13 22.17
CA ALA A 221 -11.01 -8.56 21.90
C ALA A 221 -10.66 -8.49 20.39
N GLY A 222 -11.51 -9.01 19.51
CA GLY A 222 -11.32 -8.99 18.06
C GLY A 222 -11.48 -10.35 17.40
N LYS A 223 -10.91 -10.50 16.20
CA LYS A 223 -10.96 -11.75 15.43
C LYS A 223 -9.80 -12.66 15.85
N MET A 224 -10.11 -13.91 16.17
CA MET A 224 -9.14 -14.98 16.43
C MET A 224 -9.29 -16.06 15.36
N MET A 225 -8.18 -16.68 14.96
CA MET A 225 -8.19 -17.79 14.00
C MET A 225 -7.52 -19.01 14.61
N PHE A 226 -8.00 -20.19 14.24
CA PHE A 226 -7.43 -21.47 14.63
C PHE A 226 -6.90 -22.16 13.39
N ALA A 227 -5.72 -22.74 13.48
CA ALA A 227 -5.02 -23.36 12.36
C ALA A 227 -4.27 -24.63 12.79
N LYS A 228 -3.87 -25.43 11.81
CA LYS A 228 -2.95 -26.57 11.98
C LYS A 228 -1.73 -26.38 11.10
N VAL A 229 -0.60 -26.99 11.48
CA VAL A 229 0.59 -26.99 10.64
C VAL A 229 0.37 -27.90 9.43
N CYS A 230 0.61 -27.40 8.22
CA CYS A 230 0.56 -28.23 7.02
C CYS A 230 1.68 -29.28 7.08
N ALA A 231 1.36 -30.52 6.71
CA ALA A 231 2.40 -31.53 6.50
C ALA A 231 3.26 -31.09 5.31
N GLU A 232 4.57 -30.99 5.48
CA GLU A 232 5.47 -30.83 4.33
C GLU A 232 5.31 -32.05 3.41
N PRO A 233 5.14 -31.88 2.08
CA PRO A 233 5.10 -33.00 1.16
C PRO A 233 6.37 -33.84 1.35
N LYS A 234 6.20 -35.09 1.80
CA LYS A 234 7.27 -36.08 1.88
C LYS A 234 7.59 -36.60 0.48
N GLU A 235 8.10 -35.76 -0.41
CA GLU A 235 8.65 -36.19 -1.69
C GLU A 235 9.96 -35.45 -1.93
N ALA A 236 11.08 -36.18 -1.74
CA ALA A 236 12.47 -35.90 -2.17
C ALA A 236 13.54 -36.23 -1.10
N LYS A 237 13.35 -37.27 -0.27
CA LYS A 237 14.47 -37.85 0.52
C LYS A 237 14.67 -39.37 0.39
N GLU A 238 13.79 -40.10 -0.29
CA GLU A 238 13.95 -41.56 -0.49
C GLU A 238 14.61 -41.95 -1.83
N ALA A 239 14.81 -41.00 -2.77
CA ALA A 239 15.44 -41.30 -4.06
C ALA A 239 16.99 -41.29 -4.06
N ALA A 240 17.65 -41.02 -2.91
CA ALA A 240 19.11 -40.90 -2.84
C ALA A 240 19.80 -42.03 -2.06
N GLN A 241 19.08 -43.06 -1.63
CA GLN A 241 19.64 -44.20 -0.87
C GLN A 241 19.21 -45.54 -1.48
N GLN A 242 19.46 -45.71 -2.79
CA GLN A 242 19.52 -47.03 -3.43
C GLN A 242 20.29 -46.91 -4.75
N SER A 243 21.61 -47.07 -4.67
CA SER A 243 22.45 -47.54 -5.78
C SER A 243 23.64 -48.31 -5.18
N PRO A 244 23.97 -49.54 -5.64
CA PRO A 244 24.92 -50.42 -4.97
C PRO A 244 26.38 -50.17 -5.41
N ALA A 245 27.30 -50.51 -4.51
CA ALA A 245 28.74 -50.52 -4.72
C ALA A 245 29.24 -51.76 -5.49
N GLN A 246 30.27 -51.58 -6.34
CA GLN A 246 31.40 -52.47 -6.75
C GLN A 246 31.85 -52.09 -8.19
N ALA A 247 33.11 -52.02 -8.63
CA ALA A 247 34.43 -52.42 -8.11
C ALA A 247 35.57 -51.64 -8.84
N ALA A 248 36.77 -51.60 -8.25
CA ALA A 248 38.00 -50.97 -8.77
C ALA A 248 38.75 -51.82 -9.84
N PRO A 249 39.76 -51.26 -10.55
CA PRO A 249 41.17 -51.67 -10.25
C PRO A 249 42.32 -50.63 -10.45
N LYS A 250 43.32 -50.74 -9.54
CA LYS A 250 44.80 -50.55 -9.52
C LYS A 250 45.59 -49.65 -10.54
N GLN A 251 46.25 -48.59 -9.99
CA GLN A 251 47.67 -48.07 -10.02
C GLN A 251 48.65 -48.33 -11.21
N PRO A 252 49.68 -47.45 -11.50
CA PRO A 252 50.77 -47.07 -10.55
C PRO A 252 51.45 -45.66 -10.65
N LYS A 253 52.37 -45.46 -9.69
CA LYS A 253 53.20 -44.31 -9.23
C LYS A 253 54.06 -43.55 -10.26
N GLN A 254 54.36 -42.27 -9.98
CA GLN A 254 55.69 -41.65 -10.19
C GLN A 254 55.96 -40.45 -9.25
N ARG A 255 57.24 -40.23 -8.94
CA ARG A 255 57.82 -39.43 -7.84
C ARG A 255 58.97 -38.58 -8.41
N SER A 256 59.03 -37.27 -8.16
CA SER A 256 60.24 -36.40 -8.22
C SER A 256 59.86 -34.97 -7.76
N THR A 257 60.33 -34.45 -6.61
CA THR A 257 61.61 -33.78 -6.27
C THR A 257 61.85 -32.39 -6.87
N GLY A 258 62.07 -31.41 -5.97
CA GLY A 258 62.78 -30.14 -6.19
C GLY A 258 61.86 -28.93 -6.36
N ARG A 259 62.21 -27.69 -6.01
CA ARG A 259 63.36 -27.06 -5.36
C ARG A 259 62.94 -25.59 -5.16
N ARG A 260 63.17 -25.00 -3.99
CA ARG A 260 63.04 -23.55 -3.75
C ARG A 260 64.20 -22.82 -4.46
N PRO A 261 64.04 -21.57 -4.90
CA PRO A 261 64.77 -20.53 -4.17
C PRO A 261 64.00 -19.20 -3.99
N GLN A 262 64.50 -18.47 -2.99
CA GLN A 262 64.13 -17.14 -2.53
C GLN A 262 64.54 -16.04 -3.52
N THR A 263 63.99 -14.83 -3.36
CA THR A 263 64.71 -13.53 -3.32
C THR A 263 63.69 -12.41 -3.02
N SER A 264 63.80 -11.70 -1.88
CA SER A 264 64.48 -10.39 -1.67
C SER A 264 63.54 -9.21 -1.96
N LYS A 265 63.33 -8.13 -1.18
CA LYS A 265 64.15 -7.22 -0.33
C LYS A 265 63.16 -6.43 0.59
N ALA A 266 63.43 -6.15 1.88
CA ALA A 266 64.12 -4.97 2.46
C ALA A 266 63.53 -3.60 2.00
N ALA A 267 63.30 -2.54 2.78
CA ALA A 267 63.49 -2.17 4.19
C ALA A 267 62.66 -0.88 4.50
N LYS A 268 62.49 -0.55 5.79
CA LYS A 268 62.05 0.75 6.38
C LYS A 268 63.09 1.88 6.12
N PRO A 269 63.01 3.15 6.62
CA PRO A 269 62.01 3.84 7.48
C PRO A 269 61.62 5.27 6.98
N ASP A 270 60.66 5.98 7.60
CA ASP A 270 60.92 7.08 8.56
C ASP A 270 59.64 7.84 8.96
N ALA A 271 59.75 8.53 10.09
CA ALA A 271 58.70 9.11 10.90
C ALA A 271 58.08 10.43 10.36
N SER A 272 56.82 10.68 10.74
CA SER A 272 56.38 12.03 11.10
C SER A 272 55.26 11.99 12.15
N ARG A 273 55.46 12.82 13.18
CA ARG A 273 54.57 13.11 14.31
C ARG A 273 53.37 13.94 13.85
N ALA A 274 52.19 13.68 14.40
CA ALA A 274 51.27 14.74 14.85
C ALA A 274 50.22 14.17 15.82
N ALA A 275 49.94 14.96 16.85
CA ALA A 275 49.12 14.65 18.00
C ALA A 275 47.63 14.50 17.64
N ALA A 276 46.93 13.58 18.32
CA ALA A 276 45.47 13.56 18.36
C ALA A 276 45.00 13.35 19.81
N GLN A 277 44.32 14.38 20.30
CA GLN A 277 43.73 14.50 21.62
C GLN A 277 42.58 13.48 21.79
N GLY A 278 42.45 12.97 23.02
CA GLY A 278 41.39 12.06 23.40
C GLY A 278 40.01 12.72 23.33
N HIS A 279 39.09 12.08 22.62
CA HIS A 279 37.66 12.25 22.79
C HIS A 279 37.09 10.94 23.37
N ARG A 280 36.68 11.01 24.64
CA ARG A 280 35.85 9.98 25.28
C ARG A 280 34.47 10.01 24.60
N SER A 281 34.17 9.04 23.76
CA SER A 281 32.81 8.81 23.27
C SER A 281 31.96 8.22 24.40
N ALA A 282 30.99 9.01 24.88
CA ALA A 282 29.96 8.53 25.79
C ALA A 282 29.05 7.53 25.05
N ARG A 283 28.89 6.32 25.61
CA ARG A 283 27.90 5.34 25.13
C ARG A 283 26.49 5.91 25.28
N PRO A 284 25.58 5.69 24.32
CA PRO A 284 24.19 6.10 24.47
C PRO A 284 23.53 5.33 25.62
N LYS A 285 22.95 6.05 26.59
CA LYS A 285 22.19 5.49 27.71
C LYS A 285 20.98 4.70 27.20
N THR A 286 20.73 3.53 27.77
CA THR A 286 19.57 2.68 27.46
C THR A 286 18.27 3.30 27.97
N GLN A 287 17.14 2.89 27.40
CA GLN A 287 15.81 3.41 27.76
C GLN A 287 15.51 3.24 29.26
N ALA A 288 15.92 2.13 29.86
CA ALA A 288 15.80 1.89 31.30
C ALA A 288 16.58 2.90 32.17
N GLN A 289 17.73 3.40 31.69
CA GLN A 289 18.50 4.40 32.42
C GLN A 289 17.86 5.80 32.34
N ARG A 290 17.09 6.09 31.29
CA ARG A 290 16.36 7.36 31.17
C ARG A 290 15.12 7.40 32.05
N GLU A 291 14.42 6.28 32.17
CA GLU A 291 13.28 6.16 33.10
C GLU A 291 13.71 6.27 34.56
N ALA A 292 14.85 5.67 34.93
CA ALA A 292 15.38 5.77 36.29
C ALA A 292 15.79 7.21 36.67
N ASP A 293 16.36 7.98 35.73
CA ASP A 293 16.72 9.39 35.96
C ASP A 293 15.46 10.28 36.07
N LEU A 294 14.40 9.99 35.30
CA LEU A 294 13.10 10.69 35.39
C LEU A 294 12.40 10.45 36.73
N ILE A 295 12.40 9.20 37.22
CA ILE A 295 11.81 8.86 38.52
C ILE A 295 12.56 9.54 39.66
N ARG A 296 13.89 9.70 39.55
CA ARG A 296 14.68 10.45 40.54
C ARG A 296 14.35 11.94 40.55
N MET A 297 14.19 12.58 39.40
CA MET A 297 13.83 14.01 39.33
C MET A 297 12.45 14.32 39.91
N VAL A 298 11.50 13.38 39.83
CA VAL A 298 10.15 13.56 40.39
C VAL A 298 10.13 13.43 41.92
N ASN A 299 11.05 12.67 42.51
CA ASN A 299 11.15 12.50 43.96
C ASN A 299 11.99 13.59 44.66
N GLU A 300 12.66 14.46 43.91
CA GLU A 300 13.47 15.56 44.45
C GLU A 300 12.77 16.94 44.36
N GLN A 301 11.45 16.97 44.12
CA GLN A 301 10.59 18.16 44.21
C GLN A 301 9.61 18.09 45.39
#